data_AF-A0A9N9KLQ6-F1
#
_entry.id   AF-A0A9N9KLQ6-F1
#
_cell.length_a   1.000
_cell.length_b   1.000
_cell.length_c   1.000
_cell.angle_alpha   90.00
_cell.angle_beta   90.00
_cell.angle_gamma   90.00
#
_symmetry.space_group_name_H-M   'P 1'
#
loop_
_entity.id
_entity.type
_entity.pdbx_description
1 polymer ?
#
loop_
_entity_poly.entity_id
_entity_poly.type
_entity_poly.pdbx_seq_one_letter_code
_entity_poly.pdbx_strand_id
1 'polypeptide(L)'
;LVDNLDSRRFSATEKLVPHLGPREDYVIYYQELQYYIKLGMIVDKVTEILSFDQDNWLAPYIAFNTEKHNKAKKAGNTFLSNFFKLKNNAIYGKTMENVRKYQDVKLMAINNEQNEKKFINQIRKPSFKYARQLGSSLIEVHMGKASITLNKPIIVGASVL
;
A
#
# COMPACT_ATOMS: atom_id res chain seq x y z
N LEU A 1 11.24 -37.54 -12.18
CA LEU A 1 10.67 -36.18 -12.29
C LEU A 1 10.52 -35.51 -10.91
N VAL A 2 11.35 -35.88 -9.92
CA VAL A 2 11.31 -35.35 -8.55
C VAL A 2 12.73 -34.98 -8.11
N ASP A 3 13.49 -34.32 -9.00
CA ASP A 3 14.89 -33.93 -8.71
C ASP A 3 15.17 -32.44 -9.01
N ASN A 4 14.14 -31.60 -9.09
CA ASN A 4 14.29 -30.14 -9.27
C ASN A 4 13.54 -29.35 -8.19
N LEU A 5 13.69 -29.76 -6.93
CA LEU A 5 13.40 -28.87 -5.80
C LEU A 5 14.68 -28.15 -5.43
N ASP A 6 15.00 -27.14 -6.24
CA ASP A 6 16.02 -26.13 -5.97
C ASP A 6 15.83 -25.63 -4.53
N SER A 7 16.84 -25.83 -3.68
CA SER A 7 16.84 -25.59 -2.24
C SER A 7 16.89 -24.09 -1.89
N ARG A 8 16.29 -23.23 -2.72
CA ARG A 8 16.19 -21.80 -2.52
C ARG A 8 14.97 -21.50 -1.66
N ARG A 9 15.15 -21.46 -0.34
CA ARG A 9 14.14 -21.00 0.62
C ARG A 9 13.67 -19.55 0.42
N PHE A 10 14.24 -18.82 -0.55
CA PHE A 10 13.91 -17.44 -0.84
C PHE A 10 13.91 -17.20 -2.36
N SER A 11 12.87 -16.53 -2.86
CA SER A 11 12.84 -16.01 -4.24
C SER A 11 13.93 -14.95 -4.41
N ALA A 12 14.67 -15.00 -5.52
CA ALA A 12 15.59 -13.92 -5.89
C ALA A 12 14.81 -12.59 -5.91
N THR A 13 15.20 -11.66 -5.04
CA THR A 13 14.51 -10.38 -4.82
C THR A 13 15.58 -9.31 -4.68
N GLU A 14 15.41 -8.19 -5.37
CA GLU A 14 16.30 -7.03 -5.22
C GLU A 14 16.25 -6.54 -3.77
N LYS A 15 17.42 -6.45 -3.14
CA LYS A 15 17.55 -5.93 -1.78
C LYS A 15 17.94 -4.46 -1.87
N LEU A 16 17.28 -3.64 -1.05
CA LEU A 16 17.77 -2.29 -0.80
C LEU A 16 19.07 -2.39 0.00
N VAL A 17 20.18 -2.04 -0.63
CA VAL A 17 21.50 -1.99 0.02
C VAL A 17 21.84 -0.52 0.26
N PRO A 18 22.18 -0.13 1.50
CA PRO A 18 22.74 1.18 1.73
C PRO A 18 24.08 1.26 1.00
N HIS A 19 24.20 2.19 0.06
CA HIS A 19 25.45 2.49 -0.63
C HIS A 19 25.82 3.95 -0.42
N LEU A 20 27.12 4.20 -0.29
CA LEU A 20 27.72 5.52 -0.10
C LEU A 20 28.11 6.19 -1.44
N GLY A 21 27.90 5.50 -2.56
CA GLY A 21 28.12 6.06 -3.90
C GLY A 21 27.14 7.18 -4.24
N PRO A 22 27.39 7.88 -5.37
CA PRO A 22 26.53 8.96 -5.85
C PRO A 22 25.09 8.47 -6.07
N ARG A 23 24.13 9.36 -5.83
CA ARG A 23 22.70 9.11 -6.01
C ARG A 23 22.22 9.95 -7.19
N GLU A 24 22.07 9.30 -8.33
CA GLU A 24 21.54 9.91 -9.55
C GLU A 24 20.01 9.80 -9.58
N ASP A 25 19.33 10.82 -10.12
CA ASP A 25 17.87 10.90 -10.28
C ASP A 25 17.05 10.54 -9.02
N TYR A 26 17.60 10.88 -7.85
CA TYR A 26 16.98 10.55 -6.56
C TYR A 26 15.89 11.55 -6.19
N VAL A 27 14.66 11.05 -6.04
CA VAL A 27 13.51 11.87 -5.59
C VAL A 27 13.51 11.93 -4.07
N ILE A 28 13.60 13.13 -3.52
CA ILE A 28 13.65 13.38 -2.09
C ILE A 28 12.77 14.57 -1.71
N TYR A 29 12.14 14.50 -0.53
CA TYR A 29 11.40 15.62 0.04
C TYR A 29 12.36 16.66 0.64
N TYR A 30 11.97 17.94 0.58
CA TYR A 30 12.93 19.03 0.75
C TYR A 30 13.50 19.12 2.17
N GLN A 31 12.74 18.69 3.19
CA GLN A 31 13.17 18.74 4.59
C GLN A 31 14.27 17.72 4.87
N GLU A 32 14.14 16.51 4.31
CA GLU A 32 15.13 15.45 4.39
C GLU A 32 16.38 15.84 3.62
N LEU A 33 16.22 16.46 2.43
CA LEU A 33 17.37 16.98 1.69
C LEU A 33 18.13 18.03 2.51
N GLN A 34 17.43 18.99 3.13
CA GLN A 34 18.06 19.97 4.02
C GLN A 34 18.77 19.30 5.20
N TYR A 35 18.19 18.24 5.77
CA TYR A 35 18.81 17.48 6.84
C TYR A 35 20.10 16.78 6.36
N TYR A 36 20.09 16.12 5.21
CA TYR A 36 21.28 15.44 4.69
C TYR A 36 22.38 16.40 4.27
N ILE A 37 22.04 17.58 3.73
CA ILE A 37 23.02 18.63 3.46
C ILE A 37 23.72 19.05 4.74
N LYS A 38 22.99 19.22 5.86
CA LYS A 38 23.58 19.52 7.17
C LYS A 38 24.51 18.41 7.68
N LEU A 39 24.24 17.16 7.30
CA LEU A 39 25.11 16.02 7.61
C LEU A 39 26.34 15.91 6.68
N GLY A 40 26.45 16.76 5.66
CA GLY A 40 27.59 16.79 4.74
C GLY A 40 27.32 16.20 3.35
N MET A 41 26.06 15.91 2.99
CA MET A 41 25.71 15.56 1.61
C MET A 41 25.95 16.75 0.69
N ILE A 42 26.69 16.52 -0.39
CA ILE A 42 26.94 17.51 -1.44
C ILE A 42 25.95 17.24 -2.58
N VAL A 43 25.24 18.29 -3.01
CA VAL A 43 24.28 18.21 -4.12
C VAL A 43 24.95 18.74 -5.38
N ASP A 44 25.15 17.87 -6.37
CA ASP A 44 25.79 18.24 -7.63
C ASP A 44 24.84 18.99 -8.57
N LYS A 45 23.61 18.48 -8.76
CA LYS A 45 22.61 19.06 -9.65
C LYS A 45 21.19 18.74 -9.19
N VAL A 46 20.31 19.74 -9.24
CA VAL A 46 18.86 19.57 -9.13
C VAL A 46 18.28 19.58 -10.54
N THR A 47 17.60 18.50 -10.94
CA THR A 47 17.03 18.34 -12.29
C THR A 47 15.58 18.79 -12.36
N GLU A 48 14.78 18.40 -11.38
CA GLU A 48 13.33 18.65 -11.35
C GLU A 48 12.86 19.06 -9.95
N ILE A 49 11.85 19.92 -9.88
CA ILE A 49 11.25 20.40 -8.64
C ILE A 49 9.73 20.34 -8.76
N LEU A 50 9.09 19.68 -7.80
CA LEU A 50 7.64 19.73 -7.59
C LEU A 50 7.35 20.62 -6.38
N SER A 51 6.75 21.78 -6.61
CA SER A 51 6.39 22.74 -5.55
C SER A 51 4.90 22.65 -5.20
N PHE A 52 4.58 22.80 -3.92
CA PHE A 52 3.21 22.76 -3.40
C PHE A 52 3.12 23.52 -2.08
N ASP A 53 1.90 23.99 -1.77
CA ASP A 53 1.58 24.52 -0.45
C ASP A 53 1.29 23.37 0.51
N GLN A 54 1.76 23.52 1.76
CA GLN A 54 1.57 22.54 2.81
C GLN A 54 0.88 23.18 4.01
N ASP A 55 -0.03 22.42 4.62
CA ASP A 55 -0.72 22.79 5.86
C ASP A 55 -0.81 21.55 6.75
N ASN A 56 -0.83 21.76 8.06
CA ASN A 56 -0.91 20.73 9.09
C ASN A 56 -2.37 20.29 9.33
N TRP A 57 -3.11 20.01 8.26
CA TRP A 57 -4.53 19.65 8.25
C TRP A 57 -4.88 18.39 9.06
N LEU A 58 -3.93 17.46 9.25
CA LEU A 58 -4.11 16.27 10.09
C LEU A 58 -3.88 16.54 11.59
N ALA A 59 -3.29 17.67 11.98
CA ALA A 59 -2.94 17.94 13.37
C ALA A 59 -4.16 17.91 14.32
N PRO A 60 -5.33 18.51 13.98
CA PRO A 60 -6.51 18.44 14.85
C PRO A 60 -7.00 17.00 15.09
N TYR A 61 -6.95 16.16 14.04
CA TYR A 61 -7.35 14.76 14.12
C TYR A 61 -6.41 13.95 15.02
N ILE A 62 -5.09 14.11 14.83
CA ILE A 62 -4.07 13.41 15.62
C ILE A 62 -4.13 13.84 17.08
N ALA A 63 -4.29 15.15 17.33
CA ALA A 63 -4.43 15.70 18.68
C ALA A 63 -5.65 15.11 19.39
N PHE A 64 -6.81 15.10 18.73
CA PHE A 64 -8.04 14.52 19.27
C PHE A 64 -7.87 13.04 19.64
N ASN A 65 -7.33 12.21 18.74
CA ASN A 65 -7.15 10.78 19.01
C ASN A 65 -6.12 10.54 20.12
N THR A 66 -5.05 11.33 20.17
CA THR A 66 -4.02 11.26 21.22
C THR A 66 -4.62 11.58 22.59
N GLU A 67 -5.45 12.61 22.67
CA GLU A 67 -6.16 12.98 23.89
C GLU A 67 -7.08 11.85 24.36
N LYS A 68 -7.90 11.30 23.46
CA LYS A 68 -8.82 10.21 23.77
C LYS A 68 -8.09 8.92 24.18
N HIS A 69 -6.99 8.60 23.51
CA HIS A 69 -6.09 7.50 23.88
C HIS A 69 -5.58 7.67 25.31
N ASN A 70 -5.07 8.86 25.67
CA ASN A 70 -4.53 9.12 27.00
C ASN A 70 -5.60 9.06 28.09
N LYS A 71 -6.81 9.57 27.81
CA LYS A 71 -7.97 9.44 28.70
C LYS A 71 -8.35 7.97 28.92
N ALA A 72 -8.42 7.17 27.86
CA ALA A 72 -8.74 5.74 27.95
C ALA A 72 -7.68 4.95 28.75
N LYS A 73 -6.39 5.27 28.57
CA LYS A 73 -5.31 4.68 29.38
C LYS A 73 -5.45 5.01 30.86
N LYS A 74 -5.73 6.27 31.20
CA LYS A 74 -5.95 6.68 32.61
C LYS A 74 -7.15 5.98 33.24
N ALA A 75 -8.18 5.69 32.45
CA ALA A 75 -9.37 4.94 32.89
C ALA A 75 -9.17 3.41 32.90
N GLY A 76 -7.99 2.89 32.55
CA GLY A 76 -7.73 1.45 32.47
C GLY A 76 -8.43 0.72 31.30
N ASN A 77 -9.02 1.45 30.35
CA ASN A 77 -9.74 0.85 29.23
C ASN A 77 -8.79 0.57 28.06
N THR A 78 -8.27 -0.66 28.02
CA THR A 78 -7.33 -1.14 27.01
C THR A 78 -7.92 -1.16 25.60
N PHE A 79 -9.21 -1.51 25.46
CA PHE A 79 -9.90 -1.53 24.17
C PHE A 79 -9.92 -0.14 23.52
N LEU A 80 -10.41 0.87 24.25
CA LEU A 80 -10.49 2.24 23.73
C LEU A 80 -9.12 2.84 23.44
N SER A 81 -8.15 2.61 24.33
CA SER A 81 -6.76 3.03 24.09
C SER A 81 -6.25 2.47 22.75
N ASN A 82 -6.37 1.15 22.55
CA ASN A 82 -5.91 0.51 21.31
C ASN A 82 -6.68 1.02 20.08
N PHE A 83 -7.98 1.28 20.21
CA PHE A 83 -8.81 1.83 19.14
C PHE A 83 -8.33 3.21 18.67
N PHE A 84 -8.06 4.14 19.58
CA PHE A 84 -7.58 5.49 19.21
C PHE A 84 -6.16 5.47 18.67
N LYS A 85 -5.29 4.58 19.17
CA LYS A 85 -3.97 4.33 18.56
C LYS A 85 -4.11 3.82 17.12
N LEU A 86 -4.99 2.84 16.92
CA LEU A 86 -5.24 2.27 15.59
C LEU A 86 -5.75 3.31 14.61
N LYS A 87 -6.61 4.24 15.02
CA LYS A 87 -7.09 5.34 14.17
C LYS A 87 -5.95 6.19 13.61
N ASN A 88 -4.99 6.57 14.45
CA ASN A 88 -3.80 7.31 14.01
C ASN A 88 -2.92 6.49 13.06
N ASN A 89 -2.73 5.20 13.31
CA ASN A 89 -1.93 4.36 12.42
C ASN A 89 -2.65 4.07 11.08
N ALA A 90 -3.97 3.91 11.13
CA ALA A 90 -4.79 3.56 9.97
C ALA A 90 -4.81 4.70 8.96
N ILE A 91 -4.79 5.97 9.38
CA ILE A 91 -4.83 7.08 8.43
C ILE A 91 -3.58 7.11 7.56
N TYR A 92 -2.39 6.88 8.14
CA TYR A 92 -1.13 6.79 7.41
C TYR A 92 -1.14 5.63 6.40
N GLY A 93 -1.57 4.44 6.84
CA GLY A 93 -1.70 3.29 5.95
C GLY A 93 -2.72 3.56 4.81
N LYS A 94 -3.77 4.33 5.09
CA LYS A 94 -4.80 4.66 4.11
C LYS A 94 -4.37 5.71 3.10
N THR A 95 -3.55 6.70 3.50
CA THR A 95 -3.02 7.70 2.57
C THR A 95 -2.01 7.11 1.59
N MET A 96 -1.22 6.13 2.03
CA MET A 96 -0.23 5.42 1.20
C MET A 96 -0.78 4.20 0.45
N GLU A 97 -2.09 3.99 0.47
CA GLU A 97 -2.71 2.81 -0.12
C GLU A 97 -2.56 2.78 -1.65
N ASN A 98 -1.98 1.70 -2.18
CA ASN A 98 -1.82 1.55 -3.63
C ASN A 98 -3.08 0.97 -4.28
N VAL A 99 -3.94 1.87 -4.77
CA VAL A 99 -5.18 1.54 -5.48
C VAL A 99 -4.98 0.74 -6.77
N ARG A 100 -3.77 0.73 -7.36
CA ARG A 100 -3.47 -0.06 -8.57
C ARG A 100 -3.46 -1.56 -8.29
N LYS A 101 -3.24 -1.95 -7.02
CA LYS A 101 -3.28 -3.35 -6.61
C LYS A 101 -4.71 -3.87 -6.40
N TYR A 102 -5.72 -3.00 -6.44
CA TYR A 102 -7.11 -3.41 -6.27
C TYR A 102 -7.56 -4.38 -7.35
N GLN A 103 -8.43 -5.29 -6.94
CA GLN A 103 -8.99 -6.34 -7.79
C GLN A 103 -10.47 -6.46 -7.52
N ASP A 104 -11.23 -6.74 -8.57
CA ASP A 104 -12.61 -7.19 -8.45
C ASP A 104 -12.61 -8.70 -8.29
N VAL A 105 -13.11 -9.16 -7.13
CA VAL A 105 -13.27 -10.59 -6.86
C VAL A 105 -14.73 -10.94 -7.06
N LYS A 106 -15.00 -11.90 -7.94
CA LYS A 106 -16.35 -12.41 -8.20
C LYS A 106 -16.45 -13.84 -7.70
N LEU A 107 -17.41 -14.09 -6.82
CA LEU A 107 -17.77 -15.44 -6.38
C LEU A 107 -18.81 -16.00 -7.35
N MET A 108 -18.53 -17.15 -7.95
CA MET A 108 -19.41 -17.81 -8.91
C MET A 108 -19.62 -19.27 -8.53
N ALA A 109 -20.88 -19.69 -8.44
CA ALA A 109 -21.24 -21.08 -8.19
C ALA A 109 -21.37 -21.85 -9.51
N ILE A 110 -20.62 -22.93 -9.67
CA ILE A 110 -20.65 -23.85 -10.82
C ILE A 110 -21.57 -25.01 -10.45
N ASN A 111 -22.87 -24.75 -10.58
CA ASN A 111 -23.90 -25.75 -10.31
C ASN A 111 -24.66 -26.15 -11.58
N ASN A 112 -24.69 -25.26 -12.58
CA ASN A 112 -25.49 -25.40 -13.79
C ASN A 112 -24.65 -24.93 -15.00
N GLU A 113 -24.96 -25.45 -16.19
CA GLU A 113 -24.30 -25.11 -17.46
C GLU A 113 -24.30 -23.60 -17.77
N GLN A 114 -25.35 -22.88 -17.35
CA GLN A 114 -25.42 -21.42 -17.50
C GLN A 114 -24.33 -20.69 -16.69
N ASN A 115 -23.99 -21.18 -15.50
CA ASN A 115 -22.97 -20.57 -14.66
C ASN A 115 -21.56 -20.88 -15.18
N GLU A 116 -21.35 -22.06 -15.76
CA GLU A 116 -20.11 -22.40 -16.46
C GLU A 116 -19.88 -21.47 -17.66
N LYS A 117 -20.91 -21.22 -18.46
CA LYS A 117 -20.85 -20.25 -19.56
C LYS A 117 -20.50 -18.84 -19.07
N LYS A 118 -21.09 -18.40 -17.95
CA LYS A 118 -20.76 -17.11 -17.32
C LYS A 118 -19.31 -17.05 -16.82
N PHE A 119 -18.80 -18.15 -16.27
CA PHE A 119 -17.42 -18.27 -15.82
C PHE A 119 -16.43 -18.18 -16.99
N ILE A 120 -16.66 -18.94 -18.06
CA ILE A 120 -15.86 -18.87 -19.30
C ILE A 120 -15.87 -17.44 -19.87
N ASN A 121 -17.03 -16.77 -19.84
CA ASN A 121 -17.12 -15.38 -20.27
C ASN A 121 -16.34 -14.40 -19.38
N GLN A 122 -16.10 -14.69 -18.10
CA GLN A 122 -15.20 -13.86 -17.28
C GLN A 122 -13.74 -14.13 -17.63
N ILE A 123 -13.34 -15.39 -17.85
CA ILE A 123 -11.95 -15.74 -18.22
C ILE A 123 -11.53 -15.05 -19.51
N ARG A 124 -12.45 -14.92 -20.48
CA ARG A 124 -12.19 -14.26 -21.77
C ARG A 124 -11.97 -12.76 -21.67
N LYS A 125 -12.25 -12.12 -20.53
CA LYS A 125 -12.06 -10.67 -20.40
C LYS A 125 -10.57 -10.34 -20.22
N PRO A 126 -10.08 -9.25 -20.83
CA PRO A 126 -8.68 -8.84 -20.68
C PRO A 126 -8.32 -8.45 -19.24
N SER A 127 -9.31 -8.16 -18.40
CA SER A 127 -9.10 -7.91 -16.98
C SER A 127 -8.94 -9.18 -16.15
N PHE A 128 -9.10 -10.38 -16.71
CA PHE A 128 -8.93 -11.61 -15.94
C PHE A 128 -7.49 -11.79 -15.48
N LYS A 129 -7.29 -12.15 -14.21
CA LYS A 129 -5.97 -12.46 -13.66
C LYS A 129 -5.82 -13.95 -13.38
N TYR A 130 -6.67 -14.47 -12.51
CA TYR A 130 -6.68 -15.88 -12.14
C TYR A 130 -8.04 -16.26 -11.53
N ALA A 131 -8.30 -17.55 -11.46
CA ALA A 131 -9.42 -18.12 -10.74
C ALA A 131 -8.91 -19.06 -9.64
N ARG A 132 -9.62 -19.12 -8.52
CA ARG A 132 -9.33 -20.03 -7.41
C ARG A 132 -10.61 -20.77 -7.03
N GLN A 133 -10.54 -22.09 -7.00
CA GLN A 133 -11.65 -22.90 -6.55
C GLN A 133 -11.77 -22.84 -5.02
N LEU A 134 -12.99 -22.63 -4.53
CA LEU A 134 -13.39 -22.69 -3.13
C LEU A 134 -14.35 -23.87 -2.93
N GLY A 135 -13.84 -24.99 -2.43
CA GLY A 135 -14.66 -26.18 -2.23
C GLY A 135 -15.13 -26.82 -3.53
N SER A 136 -16.24 -27.56 -3.48
CA SER A 136 -16.69 -28.39 -4.60
C SER A 136 -17.35 -27.62 -5.73
N SER A 137 -18.04 -26.51 -5.44
CA SER A 137 -18.90 -25.84 -6.41
C SER A 137 -18.72 -24.33 -6.51
N LEU A 138 -17.85 -23.70 -5.72
CA LEU A 138 -17.64 -22.25 -5.76
C LEU A 138 -16.27 -21.92 -6.35
N ILE A 139 -16.20 -20.87 -7.17
CA ILE A 139 -14.94 -20.35 -7.72
C ILE A 139 -14.88 -18.84 -7.48
N GLU A 140 -13.73 -18.38 -6.96
CA GLU A 140 -13.33 -16.98 -6.96
C GLU A 140 -12.68 -16.64 -8.30
N VAL A 141 -13.14 -15.59 -8.95
CA VAL A 141 -12.51 -15.05 -10.13
C VAL A 141 -11.97 -13.66 -9.82
N HIS A 142 -10.65 -13.54 -9.91
CA HIS A 142 -9.93 -12.30 -9.67
C HIS A 142 -9.75 -11.55 -10.98
N MET A 143 -10.28 -10.34 -11.02
CA MET A 143 -10.22 -9.43 -12.15
C MET A 143 -9.43 -8.17 -11.77
N GLY A 144 -8.58 -7.68 -12.65
CA GLY A 144 -8.04 -6.32 -12.59
C GLY A 144 -9.12 -5.27 -12.82
N LYS A 145 -8.86 -4.05 -12.35
CA LYS A 145 -9.68 -2.88 -12.64
C LYS A 145 -9.35 -2.34 -14.03
N ALA A 146 -10.38 -2.13 -14.85
CA ALA A 146 -10.20 -1.56 -16.20
C ALA A 146 -9.84 -0.07 -16.16
N SER A 147 -10.32 0.66 -15.15
CA SER A 147 -9.93 2.04 -14.86
C SER A 147 -9.72 2.18 -13.36
N ILE A 148 -8.70 2.96 -12.98
CA ILE A 148 -8.29 3.17 -11.60
C ILE A 148 -8.22 4.67 -11.35
N THR A 149 -9.05 5.18 -10.45
CA THR A 149 -8.97 6.56 -9.99
C THR A 149 -7.92 6.67 -8.89
N LEU A 150 -6.89 7.50 -9.10
CA LEU A 150 -5.89 7.80 -8.08
C LEU A 150 -6.46 8.81 -7.07
N ASN A 151 -7.20 8.29 -6.08
CA ASN A 151 -7.90 9.08 -5.06
C ASN A 151 -7.24 9.07 -3.69
N LYS A 152 -5.99 8.58 -3.60
CA LYS A 152 -5.23 8.52 -2.35
C LYS A 152 -4.16 9.61 -2.36
N PRO A 153 -4.05 10.41 -1.29
CA PRO A 153 -3.03 11.45 -1.20
C PRO A 153 -1.67 10.82 -0.82
N ILE A 154 -1.10 10.00 -1.73
CA ILE A 154 0.13 9.24 -1.50
C ILE A 154 1.31 10.16 -1.17
N ILE A 155 1.29 11.39 -1.71
CA ILE A 155 2.31 12.41 -1.46
C ILE A 155 2.47 12.75 0.04
N VAL A 156 1.42 12.56 0.85
CA VAL A 156 1.49 12.74 2.31
C VAL A 156 2.56 11.83 2.92
N GLY A 157 2.78 10.64 2.37
CA GLY A 157 3.82 9.73 2.86
C GLY A 157 5.24 10.25 2.68
N ALA A 158 5.47 11.17 1.74
CA ALA A 158 6.78 11.79 1.55
C ALA A 158 7.08 12.89 2.58
N SER A 159 6.06 13.42 3.28
CA SER A 159 6.20 14.56 4.20
C SER A 159 5.97 14.20 5.68
N VAL A 160 5.65 12.94 5.99
CA VAL A 160 5.30 12.48 7.36
C VAL A 160 6.46 11.68 8.00
N LEU A 161 7.69 11.87 7.52
CA LEU A 161 8.89 11.30 8.13
C LEU A 161 9.35 12.11 9.36
#